data_AF-A0A939YB22-F1
#
_entry.id   AF-A0A939YB22-F1
#
_cell.length_a   1.000
_cell.length_b   1.000
_cell.length_c   1.000
_cell.angle_alpha   90.00
_cell.angle_beta   90.00
_cell.angle_gamma   90.00
#
_symmetry.space_group_name_H-M   'P 1'
#
loop_
_entity.id
_entity.type
_entity.pdbx_description
1 polymer ?
#
loop_
_entity_poly.entity_id
_entity_poly.type
_entity_poly.pdbx_seq_one_letter_code
_entity_poly.pdbx_strand_id
1 'polypeptide(L)'
;GALVSFLPGAFLYAFVLALSSYYMTVGYENVNRALASLVPGGARKYAAVCKSELHSTLPAMLRAYAILFLMTFAELFASLSLIGAEYPLAGALLIAAFDILPVLGAGMILAPWGIGALLFGDTARGLALLIAFGIMTVIREIAEPRLVAKSVGLPPLPALIAMYAGLKLFGVWGMIFAPPAAAVCRSVVSSVRRAAAQETD
;
A
#
# COMPACT_ATOMS: atom_id res chain seq x y z
N GLY A 1 36.60 -3.82 16.75
CA GLY A 1 35.72 -4.72 17.52
C GLY A 1 34.33 -4.15 17.67
N ALA A 2 33.55 -4.12 16.57
CA ALA A 2 32.12 -3.81 16.59
C ALA A 2 31.29 -4.98 16.06
N LEU A 3 31.83 -5.85 15.20
CA LEU A 3 31.10 -7.03 14.69
C LEU A 3 30.87 -8.12 15.75
N VAL A 4 31.81 -8.31 16.69
CA VAL A 4 31.76 -9.40 17.67
C VAL A 4 30.73 -9.15 18.78
N SER A 5 30.38 -7.88 19.05
CA SER A 5 29.37 -7.51 20.06
C SER A 5 27.93 -7.54 19.56
N PHE A 6 27.68 -7.60 18.24
CA PHE A 6 26.33 -7.71 17.66
C PHE A 6 25.85 -9.16 17.50
N LEU A 7 26.77 -10.13 17.41
CA LEU A 7 26.49 -11.56 17.24
C LEU A 7 25.60 -12.15 18.38
N PRO A 8 25.87 -11.88 19.67
CA PRO A 8 25.04 -12.42 20.75
C PRO A 8 23.62 -11.86 20.76
N GLY A 9 23.45 -10.57 20.44
CA GLY A 9 22.16 -9.90 20.40
C GLY A 9 21.28 -10.37 19.25
N ALA A 10 21.84 -10.44 18.03
CA ALA A 10 21.10 -10.93 16.86
C ALA A 10 20.64 -12.38 17.03
N PHE A 11 21.47 -13.24 17.62
CA PHE A 11 21.11 -14.62 17.94
C PHE A 11 19.98 -14.69 18.97
N LEU A 12 20.05 -13.91 20.05
CA LEU A 12 18.97 -13.82 21.04
C LEU A 12 17.66 -13.31 20.42
N TYR A 13 17.69 -12.29 19.58
CA TYR A 13 16.48 -11.79 18.89
C TYR A 13 15.88 -12.84 17.96
N ALA A 14 16.70 -13.52 17.15
CA ALA A 14 16.23 -14.59 16.28
C ALA A 14 15.63 -15.75 17.08
N PHE A 15 16.26 -16.12 18.19
CA PHE A 15 15.78 -17.17 19.08
C PHE A 15 14.45 -16.81 19.74
N VAL A 16 14.31 -15.56 20.24
CA VAL A 16 13.06 -15.06 20.83
C VAL A 16 11.96 -14.94 19.78
N LEU A 17 12.25 -14.49 18.56
CA LEU A 17 11.27 -14.45 17.46
C LEU A 17 10.79 -15.85 17.06
N ALA A 18 11.71 -16.81 16.97
CA ALA A 18 11.39 -18.20 16.66
C ALA A 18 10.49 -18.81 17.76
N LEU A 19 10.86 -18.61 19.03
CA LEU A 19 10.04 -19.04 20.18
C LEU A 19 8.68 -18.36 20.19
N SER A 20 8.62 -17.05 19.99
CA SER A 20 7.37 -16.29 19.98
C SER A 20 6.46 -16.77 18.85
N SER A 21 7.00 -16.95 17.64
CA SER A 21 6.26 -17.50 16.52
C SER A 21 5.75 -18.92 16.81
N TYR A 22 6.59 -19.78 17.38
CA TYR A 22 6.22 -21.15 17.78
C TYR A 22 5.09 -21.15 18.84
N TYR A 23 5.25 -20.37 19.91
CA TYR A 23 4.23 -20.22 20.94
C TYR A 23 2.95 -19.59 20.43
N MET A 24 3.02 -18.70 19.44
CA MET A 24 1.87 -18.07 18.81
C MET A 24 1.12 -19.03 17.89
N THR A 25 1.82 -19.97 17.25
CA THR A 25 1.20 -21.07 16.47
C THR A 25 0.56 -22.11 17.39
N VAL A 26 1.23 -22.52 18.48
CA VAL A 26 0.70 -23.52 19.43
C VAL A 26 -0.41 -22.94 20.31
N GLY A 27 -0.27 -21.69 20.73
CA GLY A 27 -1.27 -20.95 21.50
C GLY A 27 -2.37 -20.30 20.66
N TYR A 28 -2.36 -20.50 19.33
CA TYR A 28 -3.28 -19.86 18.40
C TYR A 28 -4.75 -20.08 18.78
N GLU A 29 -5.11 -21.31 19.15
CA GLU A 29 -6.49 -21.64 19.54
C GLU A 29 -6.90 -20.98 20.86
N ASN A 30 -5.99 -20.86 21.84
CA ASN A 30 -6.28 -20.24 23.13
C ASN A 30 -6.36 -18.71 23.00
N VAL A 31 -5.47 -18.09 22.23
CA VAL A 31 -5.51 -16.65 21.94
C VAL A 31 -6.74 -16.31 21.13
N ASN A 32 -7.07 -17.09 20.09
CA ASN A 32 -8.26 -16.90 19.29
C ASN A 32 -9.55 -17.11 20.10
N ARG A 33 -9.57 -18.06 21.06
CA ARG A 33 -10.70 -18.29 21.95
C ARG A 33 -10.84 -17.20 23.02
N ALA A 34 -9.72 -16.69 23.55
CA ALA A 34 -9.69 -15.54 24.46
C ALA A 34 -10.16 -14.25 23.77
N LEU A 35 -9.66 -13.98 22.56
CA LEU A 35 -10.17 -12.90 21.69
C LEU A 35 -11.66 -13.09 21.41
N ALA A 36 -12.09 -14.31 21.07
CA ALA A 36 -13.50 -14.62 20.79
C ALA A 36 -14.39 -14.53 22.04
N SER A 37 -13.85 -14.68 23.25
CA SER A 37 -14.59 -14.51 24.51
C SER A 37 -14.68 -13.05 24.97
N LEU A 38 -13.76 -12.19 24.51
CA LEU A 38 -13.84 -10.73 24.67
C LEU A 38 -14.87 -10.10 23.73
N VAL A 39 -15.33 -10.86 22.73
CA VAL A 39 -16.33 -10.45 21.74
C VAL A 39 -17.72 -10.91 22.22
N PRO A 40 -18.59 -10.02 22.74
CA PRO A 40 -19.94 -10.38 23.18
C PRO A 40 -20.75 -10.98 22.01
N GLY A 41 -21.68 -11.89 22.28
CA GLY A 41 -22.32 -12.78 21.29
C GLY A 41 -22.89 -12.12 20.01
N GLY A 42 -23.27 -10.84 20.04
CA GLY A 42 -23.68 -10.07 18.87
C GLY A 42 -22.53 -9.71 17.90
N ALA A 43 -21.29 -9.65 18.39
CA ALA A 43 -20.12 -9.23 17.63
C ALA A 43 -19.35 -10.35 16.92
N ARG A 44 -19.69 -11.62 17.19
CA ARG A 44 -19.20 -12.76 16.39
C ARG A 44 -19.62 -12.66 14.92
N LYS A 45 -20.83 -12.14 14.66
CA LYS A 45 -21.34 -11.88 13.30
C LYS A 45 -20.51 -10.79 12.60
N TYR A 46 -20.16 -9.71 13.31
CA TYR A 46 -19.30 -8.64 12.78
C TYR A 46 -17.85 -9.09 12.56
N ALA A 47 -17.30 -9.92 13.45
CA ALA A 47 -15.96 -10.48 13.30
C ALA A 47 -15.84 -11.42 12.09
N ALA A 48 -16.87 -12.23 11.81
CA ALA A 48 -16.92 -13.10 10.64
C ALA A 48 -17.02 -12.28 9.33
N VAL A 49 -17.83 -11.22 9.31
CA VAL A 49 -17.92 -10.29 8.17
C VAL A 49 -16.60 -9.58 7.94
N CYS A 50 -15.97 -9.05 9.01
CA CYS A 50 -14.67 -8.40 8.95
C CYS A 50 -13.58 -9.33 8.38
N LYS A 51 -13.52 -10.58 8.87
CA LYS A 51 -12.56 -11.59 8.38
C LYS A 51 -12.80 -11.94 6.91
N SER A 52 -14.05 -12.09 6.49
CA SER A 52 -14.42 -12.37 5.10
C SER A 52 -14.06 -11.22 4.15
N GLU A 53 -14.41 -9.99 4.54
CA GLU A 53 -14.13 -8.77 3.75
C GLU A 53 -12.63 -8.49 3.65
N LEU A 54 -11.88 -8.70 4.74
CA LEU A 54 -10.44 -8.51 4.73
C LEU A 54 -9.74 -9.54 3.83
N HIS A 55 -10.19 -10.80 3.86
CA HIS A 55 -9.63 -11.88 3.05
C HIS A 55 -9.95 -11.75 1.55
N SER A 56 -11.06 -11.09 1.19
CA SER A 56 -11.39 -10.77 -0.21
C SER A 56 -10.69 -9.50 -0.71
N THR A 57 -10.58 -8.47 0.14
CA THR A 57 -10.09 -7.13 -0.23
C THR A 57 -8.56 -7.08 -0.32
N LEU A 58 -7.84 -7.68 0.63
CA LEU A 58 -6.37 -7.66 0.64
C LEU A 58 -5.74 -8.20 -0.64
N PRO A 59 -6.08 -9.40 -1.15
CA PRO A 59 -5.48 -9.91 -2.39
C PRO A 59 -5.91 -9.10 -3.61
N ALA A 60 -7.13 -8.53 -3.62
CA ALA A 60 -7.57 -7.65 -4.70
C ALA A 60 -6.75 -6.36 -4.75
N MET A 61 -6.51 -5.72 -3.60
CA MET A 61 -5.66 -4.54 -3.49
C MET A 61 -4.21 -4.85 -3.88
N LEU A 62 -3.65 -5.96 -3.38
CA LEU A 62 -2.29 -6.36 -3.73
C LEU A 62 -2.14 -6.55 -5.25
N ARG A 63 -3.12 -7.18 -5.90
CA ARG A 63 -3.15 -7.32 -7.37
C ARG A 63 -3.24 -5.97 -8.07
N ALA A 64 -4.06 -5.04 -7.58
CA ALA A 64 -4.17 -3.70 -8.15
C ALA A 64 -2.85 -2.91 -8.04
N TYR A 65 -2.21 -2.92 -6.88
CA TYR A 65 -0.90 -2.27 -6.70
C TYR A 65 0.21 -2.94 -7.51
N ALA A 66 0.18 -4.27 -7.67
CA ALA A 66 1.11 -4.97 -8.54
C ALA A 66 0.93 -4.59 -10.02
N ILE A 67 -0.32 -4.42 -10.48
CA ILE A 67 -0.61 -3.95 -11.83
C ILE A 67 -0.14 -2.50 -12.02
N LEU A 68 -0.41 -1.61 -11.05
CA LEU A 68 0.09 -0.24 -11.08
C LEU A 68 1.61 -0.19 -11.16
N PHE A 69 2.30 -0.99 -10.33
CA PHE A 69 3.75 -1.08 -10.32
C PHE A 69 4.32 -1.57 -11.65
N LEU A 70 3.74 -2.62 -12.24
CA LEU A 70 4.18 -3.13 -13.54
C LEU A 70 3.96 -2.11 -14.67
N MET A 71 2.83 -1.39 -14.60
CA MET A 71 2.51 -0.34 -15.55
C MET A 71 3.51 0.82 -15.48
N THR A 72 3.75 1.36 -14.28
CA THR A 72 4.70 2.45 -14.08
C THR A 72 6.13 2.03 -14.38
N PHE A 73 6.52 0.81 -14.01
CA PHE A 73 7.81 0.23 -14.39
C PHE A 73 7.99 0.16 -15.91
N ALA A 74 6.97 -0.31 -16.65
CA ALA A 74 7.04 -0.41 -18.10
C ALA A 74 7.14 0.98 -18.77
N GLU A 75 6.37 1.96 -18.29
CA GLU A 75 6.43 3.35 -18.76
C GLU A 75 7.81 3.98 -18.52
N LEU A 76 8.34 3.81 -17.32
CA LEU A 76 9.67 4.31 -16.93
C LEU A 76 10.77 3.61 -17.73
N PHE A 77 10.70 2.30 -17.88
CA PHE A 77 11.68 1.53 -18.64
C PHE A 77 11.69 1.95 -20.10
N ALA A 78 10.52 2.10 -20.74
CA ALA A 78 10.42 2.60 -22.09
C ALA A 78 11.00 4.02 -22.22
N SER A 79 10.63 4.92 -21.30
CA SER A 79 11.10 6.31 -21.31
C SER A 79 12.62 6.41 -21.13
N LEU A 80 13.18 5.75 -20.11
CA LEU A 80 14.63 5.78 -19.86
C LEU A 80 15.42 5.09 -20.99
N SER A 81 14.87 4.04 -21.60
CA SER A 81 15.50 3.35 -22.72
C SER A 81 15.54 4.23 -23.98
N LEU A 82 14.45 4.97 -24.26
CA LEU A 82 14.41 5.93 -25.38
C LEU A 82 15.38 7.10 -25.19
N ILE A 83 15.62 7.52 -23.95
CA ILE A 83 16.55 8.60 -23.58
C ILE A 83 18.03 8.13 -23.65
N GLY A 84 18.26 6.82 -23.76
CA GLY A 84 19.61 6.24 -23.79
C GLY A 84 20.32 6.36 -22.43
N ALA A 85 19.59 6.19 -21.33
CA ALA A 85 20.20 6.13 -20.00
C ALA A 85 21.15 4.92 -19.88
N GLU A 86 22.23 5.03 -19.10
CA GLU A 86 23.19 3.92 -18.92
C GLU A 86 22.56 2.69 -18.25
N TYR A 87 21.63 2.90 -17.31
CA TYR A 87 20.98 1.83 -16.56
C TYR A 87 19.45 1.98 -16.52
N PRO A 88 18.76 1.83 -17.67
CA PRO A 88 17.32 2.09 -17.76
C PRO A 88 16.50 1.11 -16.94
N LEU A 89 16.94 -0.16 -16.87
CA LEU A 89 16.28 -1.21 -16.08
C LEU A 89 16.36 -0.93 -14.57
N ALA A 90 17.57 -0.65 -14.07
CA ALA A 90 17.78 -0.39 -12.65
C ALA A 90 17.12 0.92 -12.21
N GLY A 91 17.23 1.97 -13.04
CA GLY A 91 16.59 3.26 -12.79
C GLY A 91 15.07 3.15 -12.76
N ALA A 92 14.46 2.48 -13.74
CA ALA A 92 13.02 2.26 -13.76
C ALA A 92 12.53 1.45 -12.56
N LEU A 93 13.26 0.41 -12.14
CA LEU A 93 12.90 -0.41 -10.99
C LEU A 93 12.96 0.39 -9.68
N LEU A 94 14.02 1.19 -9.49
CA LEU A 94 14.17 2.06 -8.32
C LEU A 94 13.04 3.07 -8.25
N ILE A 95 12.81 3.80 -9.34
CA ILE A 95 11.77 4.83 -9.39
C ILE A 95 10.39 4.19 -9.15
N ALA A 96 10.07 3.08 -9.82
CA ALA A 96 8.80 2.36 -9.62
C ALA A 96 8.64 1.84 -8.18
N ALA A 97 9.73 1.45 -7.51
CA ALA A 97 9.69 1.03 -6.11
C ALA A 97 9.37 2.20 -5.16
N PHE A 98 9.95 3.38 -5.40
CA PHE A 98 9.58 4.61 -4.68
C PHE A 98 8.16 5.08 -5.01
N ASP A 99 7.70 4.82 -6.23
CA ASP A 99 6.39 5.21 -6.75
C ASP A 99 5.20 4.51 -6.05
N ILE A 100 5.44 3.33 -5.47
CA ILE A 100 4.48 2.61 -4.61
C ILE A 100 3.96 3.50 -3.47
N LEU A 101 4.75 4.48 -3.03
CA LEU A 101 4.35 5.42 -1.99
C LEU A 101 3.33 6.44 -2.55
N PRO A 102 2.08 6.47 -2.05
CA PRO A 102 1.01 7.33 -2.58
C PRO A 102 1.33 8.83 -2.60
N VAL A 103 2.16 9.32 -1.68
CA VAL A 103 2.42 10.77 -1.49
C VAL A 103 3.72 11.23 -2.14
N LEU A 104 4.73 10.35 -2.26
CA LEU A 104 6.05 10.75 -2.77
C LEU A 104 6.13 10.55 -4.29
N GLY A 105 5.66 9.39 -4.79
CA GLY A 105 5.59 9.10 -6.22
C GLY A 105 6.94 9.17 -6.97
N ALA A 106 6.90 8.84 -8.25
CA ALA A 106 8.02 8.98 -9.17
C ALA A 106 8.40 10.45 -9.44
N GLY A 107 7.50 11.40 -9.17
CA GLY A 107 7.73 12.83 -9.37
C GLY A 107 8.85 13.41 -8.51
N MET A 108 9.07 12.87 -7.31
CA MET A 108 10.20 13.24 -6.45
C MET A 108 11.56 12.95 -7.07
N ILE A 109 11.67 11.98 -7.98
CA ILE A 109 12.94 11.61 -8.62
C ILE A 109 13.01 12.19 -10.03
N LEU A 110 11.96 12.00 -10.83
CA LEU A 110 11.91 12.45 -12.23
C LEU A 110 11.95 13.97 -12.38
N ALA A 111 11.23 14.72 -11.55
CA ALA A 111 11.16 16.18 -11.68
C ALA A 111 12.53 16.85 -11.42
N PRO A 112 13.23 16.62 -10.28
CA PRO A 112 14.54 17.23 -10.08
C PRO A 112 15.59 16.69 -11.05
N TRP A 113 15.48 15.44 -11.51
CA TRP A 113 16.41 14.91 -12.52
C TRP A 113 16.20 15.58 -13.88
N GLY A 114 14.95 15.73 -14.33
CA GLY A 114 14.62 16.43 -15.57
C GLY A 114 15.04 17.90 -15.52
N ILE A 115 14.71 18.62 -14.44
CA ILE A 115 15.12 20.01 -14.23
C ILE A 115 16.64 20.13 -14.17
N GLY A 116 17.31 19.24 -13.44
CA GLY A 116 18.77 19.21 -13.36
C GLY A 116 19.42 19.05 -14.74
N ALA A 117 18.94 18.11 -15.56
CA ALA A 117 19.44 17.90 -16.91
C ALA A 117 19.29 19.15 -17.80
N LEU A 118 18.17 19.89 -17.67
CA LEU A 118 17.98 21.16 -18.36
C LEU A 118 19.00 22.22 -17.91
N LEU A 119 19.27 22.31 -16.59
CA LEU A 119 20.23 23.26 -16.03
C LEU A 119 21.68 22.95 -16.42
N PHE A 120 22.03 21.67 -16.60
CA PHE A 120 23.37 21.24 -17.06
C PHE A 120 23.55 21.31 -18.58
N GLY A 121 22.55 21.81 -19.33
CA GLY A 121 22.63 22.01 -20.77
C GLY A 121 22.24 20.80 -21.62
N ASP A 122 21.77 19.70 -21.00
CA ASP A 122 21.22 18.54 -21.72
C ASP A 122 19.71 18.71 -21.92
N THR A 123 19.35 19.62 -22.82
CA THR A 123 17.96 20.01 -23.07
C THR A 123 17.11 18.84 -23.58
N ALA A 124 17.70 17.96 -24.38
CA ALA A 124 17.03 16.81 -24.96
C ALA A 124 16.62 15.80 -23.88
N ARG A 125 17.55 15.40 -23.00
CA ARG A 125 17.23 14.45 -21.92
C ARG A 125 16.30 15.07 -20.88
N GLY A 126 16.52 16.33 -20.49
CA GLY A 126 15.69 17.02 -19.52
C GLY A 126 14.23 17.15 -19.97
N LEU A 127 14.01 17.54 -21.23
CA LEU A 127 12.66 17.65 -21.77
C LEU A 127 11.98 16.29 -21.93
N ALA A 128 12.72 15.27 -22.37
CA ALA A 128 12.20 13.91 -22.48
C ALA A 128 11.77 13.33 -21.12
N LEU A 129 12.55 13.56 -20.05
CA LEU A 129 12.19 13.15 -18.69
C LEU A 129 10.94 13.86 -18.18
N LEU A 130 10.79 15.16 -18.45
CA LEU A 130 9.61 15.92 -18.05
C LEU A 130 8.35 15.51 -18.82
N ILE A 131 8.47 15.22 -20.12
CA ILE A 131 7.36 14.69 -20.93
C ILE A 131 6.95 13.29 -20.42
N ALA A 132 7.93 12.41 -20.18
CA ALA A 132 7.68 11.09 -19.61
C ALA A 132 6.97 11.20 -18.25
N PHE A 133 7.42 12.11 -17.38
CA PHE A 133 6.77 12.38 -16.09
C PHE A 133 5.33 12.87 -16.25
N GLY A 134 5.06 13.78 -17.20
CA GLY A 134 3.71 14.26 -17.48
C GLY A 134 2.78 13.15 -17.95
N ILE A 135 3.22 12.34 -18.91
CA ILE A 135 2.46 11.19 -19.43
C ILE A 135 2.17 10.19 -18.30
N MET A 136 3.19 9.81 -17.54
CA MET A 136 3.08 8.90 -16.41
C MET A 136 2.08 9.39 -15.36
N THR A 137 2.11 10.69 -15.02
CA THR A 137 1.19 11.29 -14.03
C THR A 137 -0.25 11.19 -14.50
N VAL A 138 -0.54 11.55 -15.76
CA VAL A 138 -1.89 11.48 -16.33
C VAL A 138 -2.41 10.05 -16.34
N ILE A 139 -1.59 9.10 -16.78
CA ILE A 139 -1.99 7.69 -16.82
C ILE A 139 -2.26 7.16 -15.41
N ARG A 140 -1.38 7.47 -14.46
CA ARG A 140 -1.52 7.05 -13.06
C ARG A 140 -2.78 7.63 -12.42
N GLU A 141 -3.05 8.92 -12.62
CA GLU A 141 -4.21 9.59 -12.03
C GLU A 141 -5.55 9.03 -12.54
N ILE A 142 -5.56 8.44 -13.75
CA ILE A 142 -6.71 7.71 -14.29
C ILE A 142 -6.75 6.25 -13.79
N ALA A 143 -5.61 5.57 -13.78
CA ALA A 143 -5.51 4.15 -13.45
C ALA A 143 -5.72 3.87 -11.95
N GLU A 144 -5.11 4.68 -11.09
CA GLU A 144 -5.11 4.51 -9.64
C GLU A 144 -6.52 4.51 -9.02
N PRO A 145 -7.39 5.52 -9.23
CA PRO A 145 -8.74 5.49 -8.68
C PRO A 145 -9.59 4.34 -9.24
N ARG A 146 -9.37 3.92 -10.48
CA ARG A 146 -10.10 2.78 -11.07
C ARG A 146 -9.69 1.46 -10.46
N LEU A 147 -8.39 1.25 -10.29
CA LEU A 147 -7.82 0.03 -9.72
C LEU A 147 -8.13 -0.07 -8.23
N VAL A 148 -8.01 1.02 -7.47
CA VAL A 148 -8.32 1.06 -6.04
C VAL A 148 -9.83 0.94 -5.79
N ALA A 149 -10.68 1.66 -6.54
CA ALA A 149 -12.13 1.55 -6.38
C ALA A 149 -12.64 0.13 -6.68
N LYS A 150 -12.10 -0.54 -7.71
CA LYS A 150 -12.44 -1.93 -8.03
C LYS A 150 -11.97 -2.91 -6.96
N SER A 151 -10.88 -2.61 -6.26
CA SER A 151 -10.29 -3.49 -5.25
C SER A 151 -10.93 -3.34 -3.87
N VAL A 152 -11.34 -2.11 -3.52
CA VAL A 152 -11.83 -1.75 -2.17
C VAL A 152 -13.36 -1.60 -2.14
N GLY A 153 -14.02 -1.44 -3.28
CA GLY A 153 -15.47 -1.25 -3.35
C GLY A 153 -15.97 0.06 -2.74
N LEU A 154 -15.05 0.96 -2.37
CA LEU A 154 -15.33 2.29 -1.85
C LEU A 154 -15.28 3.34 -2.97
N PRO A 155 -16.14 4.38 -2.90
CA PRO A 155 -15.95 5.57 -3.72
C PRO A 155 -14.56 6.18 -3.45
N PRO A 156 -13.97 6.88 -4.41
CA PRO A 156 -12.61 7.44 -4.28
C PRO A 156 -12.50 8.53 -3.20
N LEU A 157 -13.56 9.33 -2.97
CA LEU A 157 -13.52 10.44 -2.01
C LEU A 157 -13.31 9.96 -0.54
N PRO A 158 -14.08 8.99 -0.01
CA PRO A 158 -13.82 8.43 1.32
C PRO A 158 -12.46 7.74 1.46
N ALA A 159 -11.97 7.09 0.40
CA ALA A 159 -10.65 6.45 0.42
C ALA A 159 -9.54 7.50 0.59
N LEU A 160 -9.61 8.61 -0.15
CA LEU A 160 -8.69 9.74 -0.03
C LEU A 160 -8.69 10.36 1.38
N ILE A 161 -9.88 10.58 1.95
CA ILE A 161 -10.03 11.10 3.32
C ILE A 161 -9.39 10.15 4.33
N ALA A 162 -9.62 8.83 4.17
CA ALA A 162 -9.02 7.82 5.04
C ALA A 162 -7.49 7.80 4.92
N MET A 163 -6.94 7.88 3.71
CA MET A 163 -5.48 7.95 3.50
C MET A 163 -4.86 9.16 4.19
N TYR A 164 -5.47 10.33 4.04
CA TYR A 164 -4.96 11.56 4.67
C TYR A 164 -5.09 11.53 6.19
N ALA A 165 -6.22 11.04 6.72
CA ALA A 165 -6.40 10.84 8.14
C ALA A 165 -5.38 9.83 8.70
N GLY A 166 -5.17 8.71 7.99
CA GLY A 166 -4.16 7.70 8.32
C GLY A 166 -2.75 8.27 8.34
N LEU A 167 -2.41 9.11 7.35
CA LEU A 167 -1.13 9.81 7.28
C LEU A 167 -0.89 10.69 8.51
N LYS A 168 -1.90 11.43 8.96
CA LYS A 168 -1.81 12.29 10.15
C LYS A 168 -1.71 11.51 11.46
N LEU A 169 -2.34 10.35 11.56
CA LEU A 169 -2.41 9.58 12.80
C LEU A 169 -1.23 8.61 12.98
N PHE A 170 -0.87 7.87 11.93
CA PHE A 170 0.13 6.79 12.00
C PHE A 170 1.22 6.92 10.92
N GLY A 171 1.33 8.09 10.27
CA GLY A 171 2.32 8.33 9.22
C GLY A 171 2.09 7.47 7.98
N VAL A 172 3.18 7.10 7.30
CA VAL A 172 3.13 6.32 6.04
C VAL A 172 2.38 5.00 6.20
N TRP A 173 2.53 4.33 7.35
CA TRP A 173 1.81 3.09 7.64
C TRP A 173 0.30 3.30 7.73
N GLY A 174 -0.13 4.39 8.37
CA GLY A 174 -1.55 4.76 8.43
C GLY A 174 -2.14 5.04 7.06
N MET A 175 -1.39 5.68 6.18
CA MET A 175 -1.84 5.96 4.81
C MET A 175 -2.11 4.68 4.00
N ILE A 176 -1.29 3.64 4.16
CA ILE A 176 -1.43 2.36 3.44
C ILE A 176 -2.59 1.54 4.01
N PHE A 177 -2.72 1.47 5.34
CA PHE A 177 -3.71 0.62 6.00
C PHE A 177 -5.07 1.29 6.24
N ALA A 178 -5.18 2.61 6.11
CA ALA A 178 -6.44 3.32 6.34
C ALA A 178 -7.54 3.00 5.33
N PRO A 179 -7.31 2.89 4.00
CA PRO A 179 -8.38 2.52 3.06
C PRO A 179 -8.98 1.13 3.32
N PRO A 180 -8.17 0.06 3.54
CA PRO A 180 -8.70 -1.23 3.97
C PRO A 180 -9.51 -1.13 5.27
N ALA A 181 -8.99 -0.42 6.27
CA ALA A 181 -9.68 -0.25 7.56
C ALA A 181 -11.02 0.50 7.41
N ALA A 182 -11.07 1.54 6.57
CA ALA A 182 -12.28 2.28 6.27
C ALA A 182 -13.31 1.42 5.52
N ALA A 183 -12.86 0.54 4.63
CA ALA A 183 -13.73 -0.39 3.90
C ALA A 183 -14.41 -1.38 4.87
N VAL A 184 -13.64 -1.94 5.79
CA VAL A 184 -14.14 -2.80 6.87
C VAL A 184 -15.11 -2.05 7.78
N CYS A 185 -14.79 -0.82 8.19
CA CYS A 185 -15.70 -0.02 9.01
C CYS A 185 -17.04 0.23 8.29
N ARG A 186 -17.00 0.55 6.98
CA ARG A 186 -18.22 0.77 6.20
C ARG A 186 -19.05 -0.51 6.06
N SER A 187 -18.40 -1.66 5.84
CA SER A 187 -19.11 -2.95 5.72
C SER A 187 -19.84 -3.30 7.02
N VAL A 188 -19.19 -3.07 8.17
CA VAL A 188 -19.80 -3.25 9.50
C VAL A 188 -20.98 -2.29 9.71
N VAL A 189 -20.81 -0.99 9.47
CA VAL A 189 -21.89 0.01 9.63
C VAL A 189 -23.07 -0.28 8.71
N SER A 190 -22.81 -0.72 7.47
CA SER A 190 -23.88 -1.09 6.52
C SER A 190 -24.62 -2.35 6.96
N SER A 191 -23.93 -3.30 7.60
CA SER A 191 -24.53 -4.52 8.16
C SER A 191 -25.45 -4.20 9.34
N VAL A 192 -25.02 -3.28 10.22
CA VAL A 192 -25.84 -2.80 11.36
C VAL A 192 -27.10 -2.07 10.85
N ARG A 193 -26.95 -1.17 9.87
CA ARG A 193 -28.10 -0.43 9.31
C ARG A 193 -29.12 -1.34 8.64
N ARG A 194 -28.68 -2.42 7.96
CA ARG A 194 -29.59 -3.40 7.35
C ARG A 194 -30.33 -4.24 8.39
N ALA A 195 -29.69 -4.59 9.49
CA ALA A 195 -30.35 -5.27 10.60
C ALA A 195 -31.41 -4.38 11.27
N ALA A 196 -31.10 -3.09 11.50
CA ALA A 196 -32.05 -2.14 12.06
C ALA A 196 -33.25 -1.83 11.14
N ALA A 197 -33.07 -1.93 9.82
CA ALA A 197 -34.15 -1.73 8.84
C ALA A 197 -35.06 -2.95 8.67
N GLN A 198 -34.61 -4.16 9.05
CA GLN A 198 -35.46 -5.37 9.06
C GLN A 198 -36.31 -5.50 10.33
N GLU A 199 -36.06 -4.67 11.34
CA GLU A 199 -36.76 -4.67 12.62
C GLU A 199 -37.86 -3.58 12.68
N THR A 200 -37.99 -2.78 11.60
CA THR A 200 -38.98 -1.69 11.46
C THR A 200 -40.07 -1.96 10.41
N ASP A 201 -40.04 -3.11 9.73
CA ASP A 201 -41.11 -3.66 8.88
C ASP A 201 -41.76 -4.85 9.60
#